data_AF-A0A958Z2U4-F1
#
_entry.id   AF-A0A958Z2U4-F1
#
_cell.length_a   1.000
_cell.length_b   1.000
_cell.length_c   1.000
_cell.angle_alpha   90.00
_cell.angle_beta   90.00
_cell.angle_gamma   90.00
#
_symmetry.space_group_name_H-M   'P 1'
#
loop_
_entity.id
_entity.type
_entity.pdbx_description
1 polymer ?
#
loop_
_entity_poly.entity_id
_entity_poly.type
_entity_poly.pdbx_seq_one_letter_code
_entity_poly.pdbx_strand_id
1 'polypeptide(L)'
;RERIVPKAEQKSSLTEDLSDLSKNRPWFIMLFLTILVFITLAMKGGSYVYYFNNYVDHASLESYISPILNFMSDLGINFFGNDPTSAGFGLFNAGGIIFMIVGITLSKRLADKYGKRDVFGIALFISTLFIIAFYFFKPTSVGFMFWSQILHGFFYGITIPILWAMIADVADYSEWKTNRRATAIIFSAMMVGLKAGLSVGGALLTWILGLYGYINKEMVAEGTEIVQPESVAQGTKMLVSIYPAIPFLIGAAILFFYVINKDMETEIETELNARRM
;
A
#
# COMPACT_ATOMS: atom_id res chain seq x y z
N ARG A 1 -41.81 5.15 -6.88
CA ARG A 1 -41.15 3.88 -6.48
C ARG A 1 -41.43 2.86 -7.58
N GLU A 2 -40.74 2.98 -8.72
CA GLU A 2 -40.76 1.90 -9.71
C GLU A 2 -39.86 0.78 -9.18
N ARG A 3 -40.45 -0.40 -8.98
CA ARG A 3 -39.70 -1.61 -8.65
C ARG A 3 -39.02 -2.06 -9.94
N ILE A 4 -37.75 -1.70 -10.10
CA ILE A 4 -36.88 -2.25 -11.12
C ILE A 4 -36.88 -3.77 -10.90
N VAL A 5 -37.51 -4.50 -11.82
CA VAL A 5 -37.47 -5.97 -11.84
C VAL A 5 -36.05 -6.36 -12.24
N PRO A 6 -35.26 -7.02 -11.38
CA PRO A 6 -33.93 -7.47 -11.80
C PRO A 6 -34.12 -8.43 -12.98
N LYS A 7 -33.49 -8.13 -14.13
CA LYS A 7 -33.36 -9.13 -15.22
C LYS A 7 -32.80 -10.41 -14.60
N ALA A 8 -33.40 -11.55 -14.93
CA ALA A 8 -32.94 -12.85 -14.44
C ALA A 8 -31.43 -12.97 -14.69
N GLU A 9 -30.64 -13.15 -13.61
CA GLU A 9 -29.21 -13.42 -13.72
C GLU A 9 -29.06 -14.60 -14.69
N GLN A 10 -28.41 -14.36 -15.84
CA GLN A 10 -28.04 -15.44 -16.73
C GLN A 10 -27.21 -16.41 -15.91
N LYS A 11 -27.69 -17.65 -15.75
CA LYS A 11 -26.91 -18.73 -15.15
C LYS A 11 -25.71 -18.99 -16.04
N SER A 12 -24.59 -18.34 -15.77
CA SER A 12 -23.30 -18.69 -16.38
C SER A 12 -22.65 -19.81 -15.57
N SER A 13 -21.90 -20.65 -16.26
CA SER A 13 -21.05 -21.63 -15.61
C SER A 13 -19.75 -20.96 -15.14
N LEU A 14 -19.21 -21.41 -14.00
CA LEU A 14 -17.92 -20.91 -13.47
C LEU A 14 -16.80 -20.95 -14.53
N THR A 15 -16.80 -21.98 -15.37
CA THR A 15 -15.84 -22.16 -16.47
C THR A 15 -15.96 -21.08 -17.54
N GLU A 16 -17.17 -20.65 -17.86
CA GLU A 16 -17.39 -19.57 -18.82
C GLU A 16 -16.92 -18.23 -18.25
N ASP A 17 -17.27 -17.93 -16.99
CA ASP A 17 -16.83 -16.68 -16.36
C ASP A 17 -15.30 -16.59 -16.26
N LEU A 18 -14.62 -17.69 -15.93
CA LEU A 18 -13.16 -17.74 -15.91
C LEU A 18 -12.54 -17.57 -17.30
N SER A 19 -13.15 -18.17 -18.33
CA SER A 19 -12.71 -18.02 -19.72
C SER A 19 -12.83 -16.56 -20.19
N ASP A 20 -13.94 -15.91 -19.87
CA ASP A 20 -14.17 -14.50 -20.20
C ASP A 20 -13.20 -13.57 -19.47
N LEU A 21 -12.95 -13.82 -18.18
CA LEU A 21 -11.95 -13.08 -17.39
C LEU A 21 -10.52 -13.26 -17.94
N SER A 22 -10.18 -14.44 -18.44
CA SER A 22 -8.86 -14.71 -19.03
C SER A 22 -8.55 -13.88 -20.29
N LYS A 23 -9.57 -13.21 -20.87
CA LYS A 23 -9.42 -12.30 -22.01
C LYS A 23 -9.50 -10.82 -21.58
N ASN A 24 -9.85 -10.54 -20.33
CA ASN A 24 -10.02 -9.20 -19.79
C ASN A 24 -8.67 -8.62 -19.34
N ARG A 25 -8.00 -7.86 -20.23
CA ARG A 25 -6.71 -7.23 -19.93
C ARG A 25 -6.73 -6.32 -18.67
N PRO A 26 -7.71 -5.41 -18.48
CA PRO A 26 -7.85 -4.64 -17.25
C PRO A 26 -7.84 -5.48 -15.97
N TRP A 27 -8.46 -6.65 -16.00
CA TRP A 27 -8.49 -7.56 -14.86
C TRP A 27 -7.11 -8.08 -14.48
N PHE A 28 -6.30 -8.54 -15.44
CA PHE A 28 -4.93 -8.96 -15.15
C PHE A 28 -4.06 -7.83 -14.64
N ILE A 29 -4.18 -6.63 -15.23
CA ILE A 29 -3.41 -5.46 -14.79
C ILE A 29 -3.76 -5.13 -13.34
N MET A 30 -5.05 -5.10 -12.98
CA MET A 30 -5.48 -4.81 -11.62
C MET A 30 -5.10 -5.91 -10.62
N LEU A 31 -5.15 -7.18 -11.01
CA LEU A 31 -4.74 -8.29 -10.15
C LEU A 31 -3.24 -8.19 -9.85
N PHE A 32 -2.43 -7.97 -10.88
CA PHE A 32 -0.99 -7.81 -10.73
C PHE A 32 -0.63 -6.56 -9.92
N LEU A 33 -1.27 -5.43 -10.20
CA LEU A 33 -1.12 -4.19 -9.43
C LEU A 33 -1.42 -4.42 -7.95
N THR A 34 -2.53 -5.11 -7.65
CA THR A 34 -2.94 -5.43 -6.27
C THR A 34 -1.85 -6.23 -5.58
N ILE A 35 -1.35 -7.30 -6.22
CA ILE A 35 -0.25 -8.11 -5.66
C ILE A 35 0.97 -7.24 -5.35
N LEU A 36 1.43 -6.41 -6.30
CA LEU A 36 2.60 -5.54 -6.12
C LEU A 36 2.41 -4.51 -4.99
N VAL A 37 1.22 -3.94 -4.88
CA VAL A 37 0.89 -2.98 -3.82
C VAL A 37 1.00 -3.64 -2.44
N PHE A 38 0.45 -4.85 -2.31
CA PHE A 38 0.45 -5.56 -1.03
C PHE A 38 1.80 -6.20 -0.68
N ILE A 39 2.63 -6.57 -1.68
CA ILE A 39 4.05 -6.92 -1.45
C ILE A 39 4.76 -5.74 -0.78
N THR A 40 4.63 -4.55 -1.35
CA THR A 40 5.25 -3.33 -0.83
C THR A 40 4.80 -3.02 0.58
N LEU A 41 3.49 -3.14 0.84
CA LEU A 41 2.91 -2.86 2.15
C LEU A 41 3.47 -3.81 3.23
N ALA A 42 3.56 -5.11 2.93
CA ALA A 42 4.12 -6.09 3.85
C ALA A 42 5.63 -5.87 4.09
N MET A 43 6.41 -5.64 3.02
CA MET A 43 7.84 -5.39 3.14
C MET A 43 8.12 -4.13 3.96
N LYS A 44 7.54 -3.00 3.55
CA LYS A 44 7.73 -1.69 4.20
C LYS A 44 7.24 -1.71 5.65
N GLY A 45 6.00 -2.14 5.87
CA GLY A 45 5.38 -2.18 7.19
C GLY A 45 6.15 -3.05 8.17
N GLY A 46 6.60 -4.23 7.74
CA GLY A 46 7.42 -5.11 8.58
C GLY A 46 8.87 -4.65 8.75
N SER A 47 9.43 -3.89 7.80
CA SER A 47 10.83 -3.43 7.86
C SER A 47 11.10 -2.35 8.92
N TYR A 48 10.08 -1.56 9.28
CA TYR A 48 10.29 -0.37 10.10
C TYR A 48 10.82 -0.66 11.50
N VAL A 49 10.34 -1.71 12.16
CA VAL A 49 10.86 -2.08 13.48
C VAL A 49 12.36 -2.38 13.41
N TYR A 50 12.80 -3.07 12.35
CA TYR A 50 14.22 -3.37 12.14
C TYR A 50 15.01 -2.11 11.81
N TYR A 51 14.46 -1.20 11.01
CA TYR A 51 15.09 0.07 10.69
C TYR A 51 15.32 0.95 11.92
N PHE A 52 14.31 1.09 12.78
CA PHE A 52 14.44 1.85 14.01
C PHE A 52 15.44 1.20 14.98
N ASN A 53 15.46 -0.13 15.07
CA ASN A 53 16.35 -0.85 15.97
C ASN A 53 17.81 -0.95 15.49
N ASN A 54 18.07 -0.87 14.17
CA ASN A 54 19.39 -1.21 13.60
C ASN A 54 19.99 -0.09 12.72
N TYR A 55 19.26 0.97 12.42
CA TYR A 55 19.76 2.06 11.57
C TYR A 55 19.59 3.46 12.18
N VAL A 56 18.47 3.73 12.86
CA VAL A 56 18.19 5.07 13.40
C VAL A 56 19.06 5.35 14.62
N ASP A 57 19.63 6.54 14.70
CA ASP A 57 20.42 6.96 15.86
C ASP A 57 19.51 7.25 17.07
N HIS A 58 19.73 6.53 18.18
CA HIS A 58 18.87 6.59 19.36
C HIS A 58 18.86 7.97 20.02
N ALA A 59 20.02 8.63 20.15
CA ALA A 59 20.11 9.94 20.78
C ALA A 59 19.39 11.02 19.96
N SER A 60 19.58 10.99 18.64
CA SER A 60 18.87 11.88 17.72
C SER A 60 17.35 11.63 17.72
N LEU A 61 16.93 10.36 17.83
CA LEU A 61 15.54 9.98 17.91
C LEU A 61 14.89 10.50 19.19
N GLU A 62 15.52 10.23 20.34
CA GLU A 62 15.04 10.68 21.66
C GLU A 62 14.93 12.21 21.72
N SER A 63 15.94 12.93 21.24
CA SER A 63 15.91 14.39 21.18
C SER A 63 14.76 14.91 20.28
N TYR A 64 14.43 14.20 19.21
CA TYR A 64 13.39 14.62 18.27
C TYR A 64 11.98 14.35 18.82
N ILE A 65 11.77 13.22 19.49
CA ILE A 65 10.42 12.82 19.96
C ILE A 65 10.07 13.35 21.34
N SER A 66 11.05 13.62 22.21
CA SER A 66 10.83 14.09 23.58
C SER A 66 9.88 15.29 23.69
N PRO A 67 9.97 16.34 22.86
CA PRO A 67 9.02 17.46 22.91
C PRO A 67 7.57 17.03 22.66
N ILE A 68 7.37 16.08 21.74
CA ILE A 68 6.04 15.54 21.40
C ILE A 68 5.53 14.69 22.57
N LEU A 69 6.38 13.82 23.12
CA LEU A 69 6.01 12.96 24.25
C LEU A 69 5.65 13.78 25.50
N ASN A 70 6.43 14.81 25.82
CA ASN A 70 6.16 15.71 26.94
C ASN A 70 4.81 16.42 26.76
N PHE A 71 4.56 16.99 25.58
CA PHE A 71 3.28 17.61 25.26
C PHE A 71 2.11 16.63 25.40
N MET A 72 2.25 15.40 24.92
CA MET A 72 1.21 14.38 25.07
C MET A 72 1.01 13.97 26.53
N SER A 73 2.08 13.88 27.31
CA SER A 73 2.03 13.58 28.75
C SER A 73 1.30 14.68 29.52
N ASP A 74 1.54 15.95 29.17
CA ASP A 74 0.84 17.11 29.74
C ASP A 74 -0.68 17.07 29.47
N LEU A 75 -1.08 16.46 28.34
CA LEU A 75 -2.49 16.19 28.00
C LEU A 75 -3.04 14.91 28.66
N GLY A 76 -2.24 14.22 29.47
CA GLY A 76 -2.61 12.96 30.13
C GLY A 76 -2.52 11.72 29.22
N ILE A 77 -1.85 11.81 28.07
CA ILE A 77 -1.75 10.73 27.09
C ILE A 77 -0.36 10.08 27.16
N ASN A 78 -0.25 8.94 27.85
CA ASN A 78 1.01 8.22 28.05
C ASN A 78 1.04 6.83 27.36
N PHE A 79 0.62 6.79 26.08
CA PHE A 79 0.49 5.53 25.33
C PHE A 79 1.83 4.94 24.84
N PHE A 80 2.84 5.78 24.57
CA PHE A 80 4.02 5.39 23.79
C PHE A 80 5.16 4.72 24.58
N GLY A 81 4.97 4.46 25.88
CA GLY A 81 5.99 3.82 26.71
C GLY A 81 7.24 4.66 26.92
N ASN A 82 8.24 4.08 27.57
CA ASN A 82 9.47 4.80 27.99
C ASN A 82 10.68 4.51 27.09
N ASP A 83 10.62 3.50 26.22
CA ASP A 83 11.71 3.19 25.29
C ASP A 83 11.64 4.14 24.07
N PRO A 84 12.68 4.96 23.82
CA PRO A 84 12.67 5.93 22.71
C PRO A 84 12.45 5.28 21.34
N THR A 85 12.92 4.05 21.16
CA THR A 85 12.81 3.33 19.89
C THR A 85 11.37 2.93 19.59
N SER A 86 10.71 2.33 20.58
CA SER A 86 9.30 1.95 20.51
C SER A 86 8.39 3.17 20.40
N ALA A 87 8.63 4.21 21.20
CA ALA A 87 7.88 5.46 21.16
C ALA A 87 8.05 6.17 19.80
N GLY A 88 9.27 6.25 19.29
CA GLY A 88 9.59 6.83 17.99
C GLY A 88 8.95 6.07 16.84
N PHE A 89 9.02 4.74 16.84
CA PHE A 89 8.32 3.89 15.88
C PHE A 89 6.80 4.10 15.92
N GLY A 90 6.23 4.19 17.12
CA GLY A 90 4.80 4.46 17.32
C GLY A 90 4.37 5.81 16.74
N LEU A 91 5.07 6.89 17.12
CA LEU A 91 4.80 8.25 16.61
C LEU A 91 4.99 8.34 15.09
N PHE A 92 6.00 7.67 14.55
CA PHE A 92 6.28 7.62 13.12
C PHE A 92 5.12 6.98 12.33
N ASN A 93 4.56 5.86 12.82
CA ASN A 93 3.39 5.24 12.21
C ASN A 93 2.13 6.09 12.41
N ALA A 94 1.92 6.62 13.60
CA ALA A 94 0.76 7.48 13.90
C ALA A 94 0.71 8.70 12.97
N GLY A 95 1.84 9.41 12.82
CA GLY A 95 1.95 10.55 11.90
C GLY A 95 1.63 10.17 10.45
N GLY A 96 2.20 9.04 9.98
CA GLY A 96 1.90 8.51 8.65
C GLY A 96 0.42 8.18 8.46
N ILE A 97 -0.21 7.52 9.42
CA ILE A 97 -1.63 7.13 9.36
C ILE A 97 -2.56 8.36 9.39
N ILE A 98 -2.28 9.35 10.26
CA ILE A 98 -3.08 10.58 10.34
C ILE A 98 -3.11 11.28 8.99
N PHE A 99 -1.96 11.48 8.36
CA PHE A 99 -1.90 12.14 7.05
C PHE A 99 -2.40 11.25 5.91
N MET A 100 -2.30 9.93 6.04
CA MET A 100 -2.96 8.99 5.15
C MET A 100 -4.48 9.15 5.16
N ILE A 101 -5.09 9.34 6.34
CA ILE A 101 -6.53 9.64 6.45
C ILE A 101 -6.86 10.94 5.72
N VAL A 102 -6.05 11.99 5.87
CA VAL A 102 -6.24 13.24 5.11
C VAL A 102 -6.18 12.97 3.61
N GLY A 103 -5.22 12.18 3.13
CA GLY A 103 -5.13 11.75 1.73
C GLY A 103 -6.40 11.06 1.23
N ILE A 104 -6.94 10.11 2.00
CA ILE A 104 -8.18 9.38 1.69
C ILE A 104 -9.35 10.35 1.47
N THR A 105 -9.45 11.42 2.28
CA THR A 105 -10.55 12.40 2.13
C THR A 105 -10.52 13.16 0.81
N LEU A 106 -9.34 13.28 0.18
CA LEU A 106 -9.16 14.00 -1.08
C LEU A 106 -9.31 13.09 -2.31
N SER A 107 -9.19 11.77 -2.14
CA SER A 107 -9.21 10.79 -3.22
C SER A 107 -10.38 10.95 -4.18
N LYS A 108 -11.61 11.04 -3.65
CA LYS A 108 -12.81 11.12 -4.48
C LYS A 108 -12.80 12.38 -5.36
N ARG A 109 -12.53 13.55 -4.75
CA ARG A 109 -12.52 14.83 -5.47
C ARG A 109 -11.49 14.85 -6.59
N LEU A 110 -10.32 14.28 -6.34
CA LEU A 110 -9.26 14.18 -7.35
C LEU A 110 -9.64 13.19 -8.45
N ALA A 111 -10.11 11.99 -8.09
CA ALA A 111 -10.49 10.95 -9.05
C ALA A 111 -11.66 11.38 -9.96
N ASP A 112 -12.67 12.07 -9.39
CA ASP A 112 -13.80 12.58 -10.17
C ASP A 112 -13.36 13.63 -11.20
N LYS A 113 -12.38 14.46 -10.84
CA LYS A 113 -11.88 15.57 -11.69
C LYS A 113 -10.87 15.13 -12.75
N TYR A 114 -9.93 14.26 -12.39
CA TYR A 114 -8.77 13.92 -13.23
C TYR A 114 -8.76 12.45 -13.70
N GLY A 115 -9.71 11.63 -13.26
CA GLY A 115 -9.76 10.20 -13.57
C GLY A 115 -9.04 9.32 -12.56
N LYS A 116 -9.65 8.18 -12.21
CA LYS A 116 -9.16 7.23 -11.20
C LYS A 116 -7.75 6.71 -11.54
N ARG A 117 -7.54 6.23 -12.77
CA ARG A 117 -6.25 5.68 -13.25
C ARG A 117 -5.09 6.66 -13.06
N ASP A 118 -5.27 7.90 -13.54
CA ASP A 118 -4.19 8.88 -13.59
C ASP A 118 -3.87 9.41 -12.19
N VAL A 119 -4.90 9.68 -11.38
CA VAL A 119 -4.73 10.08 -9.97
C VAL A 119 -4.04 8.98 -9.16
N PHE A 120 -4.47 7.71 -9.33
CA PHE A 120 -3.84 6.58 -8.65
C PHE A 120 -2.37 6.47 -9.04
N GLY A 121 -2.06 6.47 -10.35
CA GLY A 121 -0.69 6.32 -10.85
C GLY A 121 0.24 7.44 -10.38
N ILE A 122 -0.19 8.70 -10.47
CA ILE A 122 0.59 9.87 -10.03
C ILE A 122 0.79 9.84 -8.51
N ALA A 123 -0.27 9.61 -7.74
CA ALA A 123 -0.17 9.59 -6.28
C ALA A 123 0.70 8.42 -5.79
N LEU A 124 0.57 7.24 -6.41
CA LEU A 124 1.44 6.10 -6.11
C LEU A 124 2.90 6.43 -6.42
N PHE A 125 3.19 7.01 -7.60
CA PHE A 125 4.55 7.41 -7.98
C PHE A 125 5.15 8.43 -7.01
N ILE A 126 4.43 9.52 -6.69
CA ILE A 126 4.90 10.53 -5.74
C ILE A 126 5.13 9.91 -4.35
N SER A 127 4.21 9.06 -3.87
CA SER A 127 4.37 8.34 -2.60
C SER A 127 5.63 7.47 -2.59
N THR A 128 6.02 6.93 -3.75
CA THR A 128 7.21 6.09 -3.92
C THR A 128 8.49 6.90 -3.88
N LEU A 129 8.48 8.15 -4.37
CA LEU A 129 9.64 9.04 -4.26
C LEU A 129 10.02 9.30 -2.80
N PHE A 130 9.02 9.43 -1.92
CA PHE A 130 9.24 9.56 -0.47
C PHE A 130 9.74 8.27 0.19
N ILE A 131 9.42 7.09 -0.37
CA ILE A 131 10.05 5.82 0.04
C ILE A 131 11.52 5.79 -0.40
N ILE A 132 11.81 6.16 -1.65
CA ILE A 132 13.19 6.19 -2.19
C ILE A 132 14.05 7.19 -1.42
N ALA A 133 13.48 8.28 -0.92
CA ALA A 133 14.19 9.29 -0.14
C ALA A 133 14.90 8.71 1.11
N PHE A 134 14.36 7.64 1.72
CA PHE A 134 15.00 6.96 2.87
C PHE A 134 16.41 6.46 2.57
N TYR A 135 16.73 6.13 1.31
CA TYR A 135 18.07 5.75 0.92
C TYR A 135 19.11 6.86 1.13
N PHE A 136 18.70 8.13 1.08
CA PHE A 136 19.61 9.26 1.22
C PHE A 136 19.74 9.78 2.65
N PHE A 137 18.84 9.37 3.56
CA PHE A 137 18.89 9.84 4.94
C PHE A 137 20.03 9.19 5.73
N LYS A 138 20.65 9.98 6.60
CA LYS A 138 21.64 9.52 7.59
C LYS A 138 20.92 9.07 8.87
N PRO A 139 21.54 8.21 9.72
CA PRO A 139 20.98 7.75 11.00
C PRO A 139 20.44 8.87 11.90
N THR A 140 21.10 10.03 11.90
CA THR A 140 20.79 11.20 12.74
C THR A 140 19.69 12.09 12.17
N SER A 141 19.28 11.88 10.91
CA SER A 141 18.35 12.75 10.17
C SER A 141 16.88 12.39 10.45
N VAL A 142 16.52 12.22 11.72
CA VAL A 142 15.21 11.68 12.15
C VAL A 142 14.04 12.53 11.65
N GLY A 143 14.15 13.86 11.71
CA GLY A 143 13.09 14.75 11.21
C GLY A 143 12.74 14.52 9.74
N PHE A 144 13.74 14.31 8.88
CA PHE A 144 13.50 14.01 7.47
C PHE A 144 12.83 12.64 7.27
N MET A 145 13.16 11.65 8.10
CA MET A 145 12.49 10.34 8.07
C MET A 145 10.99 10.49 8.37
N PHE A 146 10.65 11.23 9.43
CA PHE A 146 9.25 11.49 9.80
C PHE A 146 8.50 12.27 8.72
N TRP A 147 9.08 13.33 8.18
CA TRP A 147 8.47 14.10 7.09
C TRP A 147 8.23 13.24 5.85
N SER A 148 9.22 12.43 5.46
CA SER A 148 9.07 11.55 4.30
C SER A 148 7.97 10.52 4.52
N GLN A 149 7.84 9.97 5.74
CA GLN A 149 6.75 9.05 6.08
C GLN A 149 5.37 9.72 6.09
N ILE A 150 5.27 10.95 6.59
CA ILE A 150 4.02 11.73 6.59
C ILE A 150 3.58 12.02 5.16
N LEU A 151 4.50 12.48 4.31
CA LEU A 151 4.22 12.80 2.91
C LEU A 151 3.90 11.54 2.12
N HIS A 152 4.67 10.47 2.30
CA HIS A 152 4.34 9.16 1.76
C HIS A 152 2.93 8.73 2.16
N GLY A 153 2.61 8.79 3.46
CA GLY A 153 1.31 8.45 4.01
C GLY A 153 0.18 9.24 3.34
N PHE A 154 0.34 10.55 3.20
CA PHE A 154 -0.62 11.41 2.50
C PHE A 154 -0.87 10.98 1.06
N PHE A 155 0.18 10.88 0.23
CA PHE A 155 0.02 10.54 -1.19
C PHE A 155 -0.47 9.10 -1.38
N TYR A 156 0.00 8.15 -0.58
CA TYR A 156 -0.50 6.78 -0.61
C TYR A 156 -1.94 6.69 -0.11
N GLY A 157 -2.34 7.53 0.86
CA GLY A 157 -3.72 7.62 1.31
C GLY A 157 -4.70 7.94 0.18
N ILE A 158 -4.27 8.77 -0.79
CA ILE A 158 -5.07 9.08 -1.97
C ILE A 158 -5.40 7.81 -2.78
N THR A 159 -4.47 6.85 -2.86
CA THR A 159 -4.60 5.66 -3.73
C THR A 159 -5.52 4.59 -3.15
N ILE A 160 -5.68 4.51 -1.82
CA ILE A 160 -6.42 3.42 -1.13
C ILE A 160 -7.85 3.25 -1.63
N PRO A 161 -8.73 4.27 -1.59
CA PRO A 161 -10.12 4.10 -2.07
C PRO A 161 -10.18 3.99 -3.59
N ILE A 162 -9.23 4.59 -4.31
CA ILE A 162 -9.20 4.55 -5.77
C ILE A 162 -8.87 3.13 -6.27
N LEU A 163 -8.02 2.37 -5.57
CA LEU A 163 -7.76 0.96 -5.90
C LEU A 163 -9.07 0.16 -5.99
N TRP A 164 -9.92 0.30 -4.97
CA TRP A 164 -11.19 -0.41 -4.89
C TRP A 164 -12.20 0.08 -5.91
N ALA A 165 -12.22 1.39 -6.19
CA ALA A 165 -13.03 1.95 -7.27
C ALA A 165 -12.61 1.39 -8.63
N MET A 166 -11.31 1.30 -8.91
CA MET A 166 -10.80 0.72 -10.15
C MET A 166 -11.10 -0.78 -10.27
N ILE A 167 -11.11 -1.54 -9.17
CA ILE A 167 -11.56 -2.95 -9.17
C ILE A 167 -13.04 -3.04 -9.57
N ALA A 168 -13.89 -2.12 -9.10
CA ALA A 168 -15.28 -2.04 -9.53
C ALA A 168 -15.39 -1.70 -11.02
N ASP A 169 -14.58 -0.75 -11.52
CA ASP A 169 -14.56 -0.39 -12.93
C ASP A 169 -14.17 -1.58 -13.83
N VAL A 170 -13.27 -2.46 -13.39
CA VAL A 170 -12.95 -3.72 -14.10
C VAL A 170 -14.16 -4.65 -14.15
N ALA A 171 -14.96 -4.70 -13.09
CA ALA A 171 -16.18 -5.50 -13.07
C ALA A 171 -17.24 -4.95 -14.02
N ASP A 172 -17.44 -3.64 -14.04
CA ASP A 172 -18.33 -2.98 -15.00
C ASP A 172 -17.82 -3.13 -16.43
N TYR A 173 -16.51 -3.01 -16.68
CA TYR A 173 -15.91 -3.27 -17.99
C TYR A 173 -16.15 -4.72 -18.46
N SER A 174 -16.03 -5.68 -17.55
CA SER A 174 -16.32 -7.09 -17.84
C SER A 174 -17.80 -7.27 -18.24
N GLU A 175 -18.73 -6.73 -17.44
CA GLU A 175 -20.16 -6.79 -17.72
C GLU A 175 -20.51 -6.11 -19.05
N TRP A 176 -19.88 -4.97 -19.34
CA TRP A 176 -20.10 -4.23 -20.59
C TRP A 176 -19.71 -5.04 -21.83
N LYS A 177 -18.62 -5.81 -21.76
CA LYS A 177 -18.12 -6.66 -22.86
C LYS A 177 -18.86 -7.99 -23.00
N THR A 178 -19.21 -8.65 -21.90
CA THR A 178 -19.73 -10.03 -21.93
C THR A 178 -21.24 -10.09 -21.71
N ASN A 179 -21.85 -8.98 -21.30
CA ASN A 179 -23.24 -8.90 -20.87
C ASN A 179 -23.56 -9.81 -19.67
N ARG A 180 -22.53 -10.20 -18.90
CA ARG A 180 -22.61 -11.10 -17.74
C ARG A 180 -21.93 -10.48 -16.54
N ARG A 181 -22.56 -10.57 -15.38
CA ARG A 181 -22.08 -9.92 -14.16
C ARG A 181 -21.10 -10.81 -13.40
N ALA A 182 -19.80 -10.64 -13.65
CA ALA A 182 -18.73 -11.41 -13.00
C ALA A 182 -18.13 -10.74 -11.75
N THR A 183 -18.84 -9.80 -11.12
CA THR A 183 -18.33 -8.97 -10.01
C THR A 183 -17.75 -9.80 -8.86
N ALA A 184 -18.47 -10.83 -8.40
CA ALA A 184 -18.02 -11.66 -7.26
C ALA A 184 -16.71 -12.40 -7.55
N ILE A 185 -16.54 -12.92 -8.77
CA ILE A 185 -15.33 -13.64 -9.19
C ILE A 185 -14.15 -12.66 -9.29
N ILE A 186 -14.37 -11.47 -9.84
CA ILE A 186 -13.35 -10.42 -9.90
C ILE A 186 -12.90 -10.02 -8.50
N PHE A 187 -13.84 -9.69 -7.61
CA PHE A 187 -13.50 -9.26 -6.24
C PHE A 187 -12.81 -10.37 -5.45
N SER A 188 -13.28 -11.61 -5.54
CA SER A 188 -12.63 -12.74 -4.86
C SER A 188 -11.21 -12.99 -5.36
N ALA A 189 -10.97 -12.92 -6.67
CA ALA A 189 -9.62 -13.02 -7.24
C ALA A 189 -8.70 -11.89 -6.72
N MET A 190 -9.19 -10.65 -6.64
CA MET A 190 -8.42 -9.54 -6.08
C MET A 190 -8.08 -9.75 -4.59
N MET A 191 -8.99 -10.32 -3.80
CA MET A 191 -8.73 -10.66 -2.39
C MET A 191 -7.68 -11.76 -2.23
N VAL A 192 -7.67 -12.75 -3.13
CA VAL A 192 -6.61 -13.77 -3.17
C VAL A 192 -5.28 -13.12 -3.54
N GLY A 193 -5.26 -12.25 -4.56
CA GLY A 193 -4.07 -11.48 -4.96
C GLY A 193 -3.51 -10.62 -3.81
N LEU A 194 -4.38 -9.95 -3.06
CA LEU A 194 -4.02 -9.18 -1.86
C LEU A 194 -3.30 -10.06 -0.84
N LYS A 195 -3.90 -11.20 -0.46
CA LYS A 195 -3.31 -12.13 0.51
C LYS A 195 -1.99 -12.70 0.02
N ALA A 196 -1.93 -13.10 -1.26
CA ALA A 196 -0.70 -13.57 -1.88
C ALA A 196 0.40 -12.49 -1.82
N GLY A 197 0.07 -11.23 -2.13
CA GLY A 197 1.00 -10.12 -2.04
C GLY A 197 1.54 -9.91 -0.62
N LEU A 198 0.67 -9.92 0.39
CA LEU A 198 1.09 -9.81 1.79
C LEU A 198 2.01 -10.97 2.22
N SER A 199 1.66 -12.21 1.87
CA SER A 199 2.47 -13.39 2.18
C SER A 199 3.84 -13.34 1.51
N VAL A 200 3.88 -13.01 0.21
CA VAL A 200 5.13 -12.88 -0.55
C VAL A 200 5.97 -11.74 0.00
N GLY A 201 5.39 -10.57 0.27
CA GLY A 201 6.13 -9.44 0.82
C GLY A 201 6.69 -9.71 2.22
N GLY A 202 5.94 -10.40 3.09
CA GLY A 202 6.42 -10.82 4.40
C GLY A 202 7.57 -11.84 4.30
N ALA A 203 7.47 -12.81 3.39
CA ALA A 203 8.54 -13.77 3.14
C ALA A 203 9.79 -13.11 2.54
N LEU A 204 9.62 -12.15 1.62
CA LEU A 204 10.73 -11.39 1.05
C LEU A 204 11.45 -10.56 2.12
N LEU A 205 10.70 -9.93 3.03
CA LEU A 205 11.29 -9.20 4.15
C LEU A 205 12.20 -10.08 4.99
N THR A 206 11.70 -11.23 5.46
CA THR A 206 12.48 -12.13 6.32
C THR A 206 13.66 -12.75 5.57
N TRP A 207 13.46 -13.14 4.32
CA TRP A 207 14.52 -13.68 3.48
C TRP A 207 15.64 -12.66 3.24
N ILE A 208 15.31 -11.43 2.88
CA ILE A 208 16.29 -10.36 2.66
C ILE A 208 17.02 -10.03 3.97
N LEU A 209 16.33 -9.94 5.11
CA LEU A 209 17.01 -9.75 6.40
C LEU A 209 18.04 -10.86 6.69
N GLY A 210 17.71 -12.11 6.36
CA GLY A 210 18.62 -13.24 6.45
C GLY A 210 19.86 -13.09 5.56
N LEU A 211 19.71 -12.56 4.34
CA LEU A 211 20.83 -12.28 3.43
C LEU A 211 21.81 -11.22 3.99
N TYR A 212 21.31 -10.27 4.79
CA TYR A 212 22.15 -9.29 5.48
C TYR A 212 22.67 -9.77 6.84
N GLY A 213 22.39 -11.02 7.22
CA GLY A 213 22.89 -11.64 8.45
C GLY A 213 22.15 -11.21 9.72
N TYR A 214 20.87 -10.82 9.62
CA TYR A 214 20.08 -10.44 10.80
C TYR A 214 20.00 -11.59 11.82
N ILE A 215 20.43 -11.34 13.05
CA ILE A 215 20.37 -12.31 14.14
C ILE A 215 19.09 -12.07 14.93
N ASN A 216 18.19 -13.06 14.93
CA ASN A 216 16.96 -12.99 15.72
C ASN A 216 17.27 -13.23 17.20
N LYS A 217 16.69 -12.40 18.08
CA LYS A 217 16.84 -12.52 19.53
C LYS A 217 16.44 -13.90 20.07
N GLU A 218 15.44 -14.53 19.46
CA GLU A 218 14.93 -15.86 19.82
C GLU A 218 15.88 -17.01 19.43
N MET A 219 16.86 -16.77 18.56
CA MET A 219 17.81 -17.78 18.09
C MET A 219 19.08 -17.86 18.95
N VAL A 220 19.21 -16.98 19.95
CA VAL A 220 20.38 -16.89 20.82
C VAL A 220 19.96 -17.17 22.25
N ALA A 221 20.78 -17.90 23.01
CA ALA A 221 20.50 -18.23 24.41
C ALA A 221 20.27 -16.95 25.23
N GLU A 222 19.24 -16.98 26.10
CA GLU A 222 18.91 -15.88 27.01
C GLU A 222 20.16 -15.42 27.77
N GLY A 223 20.42 -14.10 27.75
CA GLY A 223 21.58 -13.50 28.41
C GLY A 223 22.81 -13.29 27.52
N THR A 224 22.77 -13.68 26.24
CA THR A 224 23.84 -13.36 25.28
C THR A 224 23.59 -11.99 24.65
N GLU A 225 24.60 -11.11 24.69
CA GLU A 225 24.54 -9.81 24.00
C GLU A 225 24.59 -10.02 22.49
N ILE A 226 23.53 -9.62 21.78
CA ILE A 226 23.43 -9.78 20.33
C ILE A 226 23.96 -8.52 19.67
N VAL A 227 25.18 -8.61 19.14
CA VAL A 227 25.75 -7.59 18.28
C VAL A 227 25.37 -7.90 16.84
N GLN A 228 24.61 -7.01 16.22
CA GLN A 228 24.17 -7.17 14.84
C GLN A 228 25.31 -6.86 13.88
N PRO A 229 25.47 -7.62 12.79
CA PRO A 229 26.44 -7.28 11.75
C PRO A 229 26.19 -5.89 11.17
N GLU A 230 27.26 -5.17 10.81
CA GLU A 230 27.15 -3.82 10.20
C GLU A 230 26.30 -3.83 8.90
N SER A 231 26.29 -4.97 8.19
CA SER A 231 25.45 -5.19 7.01
C SER A 231 23.95 -5.06 7.29
N VAL A 232 23.49 -5.35 8.52
CA VAL A 232 22.08 -5.26 8.89
C VAL A 232 21.57 -3.82 8.83
N ALA A 233 22.38 -2.84 9.22
CA ALA A 233 22.02 -1.43 9.13
C ALA A 233 21.72 -1.03 7.67
N GLN A 234 22.55 -1.49 6.73
CA GLN A 234 22.31 -1.28 5.30
C GLN A 234 21.09 -2.07 4.81
N GLY A 235 20.94 -3.33 5.20
CA GLY A 235 19.82 -4.19 4.80
C GLY A 235 18.47 -3.62 5.20
N THR A 236 18.34 -3.18 6.45
CA THR A 236 17.12 -2.54 6.97
C THR A 236 16.82 -1.24 6.25
N LYS A 237 17.82 -0.39 5.99
CA LYS A 237 17.66 0.82 5.18
C LYS A 237 17.15 0.53 3.76
N MET A 238 17.68 -0.49 3.11
CA MET A 238 17.23 -0.92 1.77
C MET A 238 15.79 -1.46 1.80
N LEU A 239 15.43 -2.16 2.88
CA LEU A 239 14.10 -2.74 3.11
C LEU A 239 12.99 -1.72 3.39
N VAL A 240 13.32 -0.52 3.89
CA VAL A 240 12.31 0.55 3.99
C VAL A 240 12.22 1.41 2.73
N SER A 241 13.22 1.30 1.85
CA SER A 241 13.43 2.22 0.73
C SER A 241 13.39 1.52 -0.63
N ILE A 242 14.51 1.04 -1.14
CA ILE A 242 14.64 0.61 -2.53
C ILE A 242 13.82 -0.66 -2.83
N TYR A 243 13.85 -1.67 -1.96
CA TYR A 243 13.14 -2.92 -2.25
C TYR A 243 11.62 -2.76 -2.32
N PRO A 244 10.95 -2.05 -1.38
CA PRO A 244 9.53 -1.76 -1.50
C PRO A 244 9.21 -0.74 -2.62
N ALA A 245 10.16 0.10 -3.05
CA ALA A 245 9.92 1.03 -4.16
C ALA A 245 9.75 0.31 -5.50
N ILE A 246 10.43 -0.82 -5.72
CA ILE A 246 10.41 -1.54 -7.01
C ILE A 246 8.98 -1.98 -7.39
N PRO A 247 8.22 -2.72 -6.55
CA PRO A 247 6.87 -3.13 -6.92
C PRO A 247 5.92 -1.94 -7.12
N PHE A 248 6.05 -0.86 -6.35
CA PHE A 248 5.26 0.36 -6.57
C PHE A 248 5.59 1.06 -7.89
N LEU A 249 6.87 1.18 -8.26
CA LEU A 249 7.27 1.76 -9.56
C LEU A 249 6.76 0.91 -10.72
N ILE A 250 6.86 -0.41 -10.62
CA ILE A 250 6.26 -1.33 -11.59
C ILE A 250 4.74 -1.13 -11.62
N GLY A 251 4.10 -1.01 -10.45
CA GLY A 251 2.66 -0.75 -10.32
C GLY A 251 2.21 0.56 -11.00
N ALA A 252 2.97 1.63 -10.83
CA ALA A 252 2.73 2.90 -11.52
C ALA A 252 2.94 2.75 -13.04
N ALA A 253 3.96 2.01 -13.48
CA ALA A 253 4.27 1.81 -14.89
C ALA A 253 3.24 0.93 -15.62
N ILE A 254 2.71 -0.13 -15.01
CA ILE A 254 1.72 -1.00 -15.65
C ILE A 254 0.39 -0.27 -15.92
N LEU A 255 0.11 0.81 -15.20
CA LEU A 255 -1.09 1.62 -15.42
C LEU A 255 -1.07 2.39 -16.74
N PHE A 256 0.09 2.59 -17.37
CA PHE A 256 0.14 3.11 -18.75
C PHE A 256 -0.53 2.16 -19.76
N PHE A 257 -0.62 0.86 -19.44
CA PHE A 257 -1.34 -0.13 -20.26
C PHE A 257 -2.80 -0.34 -19.81
N TYR A 258 -3.23 0.34 -18.74
CA TYR A 258 -4.60 0.25 -18.24
C TYR A 258 -5.53 1.14 -19.08
N VAL A 259 -6.48 0.49 -19.74
CA VAL A 259 -7.34 1.12 -20.77
C VAL A 259 -8.48 1.95 -20.19
N ILE A 260 -8.94 1.65 -18.97
CA ILE A 260 -10.10 2.33 -18.36
C ILE A 260 -9.65 3.69 -17.81
N ASN A 261 -9.65 4.68 -18.69
CA ASN A 261 -9.47 6.09 -18.35
C ASN A 261 -10.83 6.76 -18.06
N LYS A 262 -10.84 8.07 -17.78
CA LYS A 262 -12.07 8.79 -17.41
C LYS A 262 -13.15 8.76 -18.49
N ASP A 263 -12.75 8.90 -19.76
CA ASP A 263 -13.68 8.89 -20.89
C ASP A 263 -14.33 7.52 -21.04
N MET A 264 -13.53 6.46 -21.01
CA MET A 264 -13.99 5.08 -21.09
C MET A 264 -14.87 4.69 -19.90
N GLU A 265 -14.51 5.10 -18.68
CA GLU A 265 -15.34 4.92 -17.48
C GLU A 265 -16.74 5.52 -17.70
N THR A 266 -16.80 6.76 -18.20
CA THR A 266 -18.06 7.48 -18.43
C THR A 266 -18.92 6.80 -19.52
N GLU A 267 -18.28 6.32 -20.59
CA GLU A 267 -18.94 5.56 -21.66
C GLU A 267 -19.56 4.26 -21.12
N ILE A 268 -18.79 3.47 -20.37
CA ILE A 268 -19.24 2.21 -19.75
C ILE A 268 -20.43 2.46 -18.83
N GLU A 269 -20.33 3.45 -17.94
CA GLU A 269 -21.42 3.78 -17.01
C GLU A 269 -22.70 4.17 -17.77
N THR A 270 -22.57 5.01 -18.80
CA THR A 270 -23.72 5.47 -19.60
C THR A 270 -24.41 4.31 -20.31
N GLU A 271 -23.64 3.45 -20.97
CA GLU A 271 -24.19 2.29 -21.69
C GLU A 271 -24.79 1.24 -20.76
N LEU A 272 -24.14 0.92 -19.64
CA LEU A 272 -24.67 -0.04 -18.67
C LEU A 272 -25.97 0.47 -18.05
N ASN A 273 -26.04 1.75 -17.70
CA ASN A 273 -27.28 2.34 -17.18
C ASN A 273 -28.40 2.27 -18.21
N ALA A 274 -28.12 2.50 -19.49
CA ALA A 274 -29.10 2.35 -20.57
C ALA A 274 -29.57 0.88 -20.76
N ARG A 275 -28.71 -0.11 -20.51
CA ARG A 275 -29.06 -1.55 -20.59
C ARG A 275 -29.82 -2.07 -19.37
N ARG A 276 -29.63 -1.41 -18.22
CA ARG A 276 -30.22 -1.73 -16.90
C ARG A 276 -31.60 -1.10 -16.71
N MET A 277 -31.87 0.05 -17.35
CA MET A 277 -33.22 0.63 -17.52
C MET A 277 -34.08 -0.22 -18.47
#